data_AF-A0A8T4RQI1-F1
#
_entry.id   AF-A0A8T4RQI1-F1
#
_cell.length_a   1.000
_cell.length_b   1.000
_cell.length_c   1.000
_cell.angle_alpha   90.00
_cell.angle_beta   90.00
_cell.angle_gamma   90.00
#
_symmetry.space_group_name_H-M   'P 1'
#
loop_
_entity.id
_entity.type
_entity.pdbx_description
1 polymer ?
#
loop_
_entity_poly.entity_id
_entity_poly.type
_entity_poly.pdbx_seq_one_letter_code
_entity_poly.pdbx_strand_id
1 'polypeptide(L)' 'MKDVYQASLKLHKKLRGKISITSQASLKSKKDLSLLYTPGVAEPCRAIAKNPQSIYDYTW' A
#
# COMPACT_ATOMS: atom_id res chain seq x y z
N MET A 1 8.04 34.67 -9.44
CA MET A 1 8.68 33.74 -8.48
C MET A 1 8.04 33.74 -7.09
N LYS A 2 7.76 34.90 -6.45
CA LYS A 2 7.05 34.96 -5.14
C LYS A 2 5.72 34.18 -5.10
N ASP A 3 5.02 34.12 -6.22
CA ASP A 3 3.74 33.43 -6.36
C ASP A 3 3.84 31.90 -6.19
N VAL A 4 4.84 31.27 -6.83
CA VAL A 4 5.08 29.82 -6.73
C VAL A 4 5.37 29.40 -5.28
N TYR A 5 6.09 30.23 -4.53
CA TYR A 5 6.41 29.93 -3.13
C TYR A 5 5.17 29.97 -2.24
N GLN A 6 4.27 30.94 -2.43
CA GLN A 6 3.02 31.02 -1.67
C GLN A 6 2.05 29.89 -2.03
N ALA A 7 1.95 29.54 -3.31
CA ALA A 7 1.18 28.38 -3.75
C ALA A 7 1.72 27.08 -3.14
N SER A 8 3.05 26.91 -3.10
CA SER A 8 3.70 25.75 -2.49
C SER A 8 3.37 25.62 -1.01
N LEU A 9 3.43 26.72 -0.23
CA LEU A 9 3.08 26.71 1.20
C LEU A 9 1.61 26.30 1.43
N LYS A 10 0.67 26.85 0.63
CA LYS A 10 -0.75 26.47 0.71
C LYS A 10 -0.97 25.00 0.38
N LEU A 11 -0.31 24.49 -0.65
CA LEU A 11 -0.40 23.09 -1.06
C LEU A 11 0.09 22.15 0.04
N HIS A 12 1.28 22.39 0.59
CA HIS A 12 1.84 21.53 1.63
C HIS A 12 1.03 21.56 2.93
N LYS A 13 0.45 22.72 3.28
CA LYS A 13 -0.47 22.84 4.42
C LYS A 13 -1.75 22.00 4.21
N LYS A 14 -2.26 21.94 2.97
CA LYS A 14 -3.44 21.13 2.61
C LYS A 14 -3.11 19.64 2.61
N LEU A 15 -1.99 19.24 2.00
CA LEU A 15 -1.62 17.84 1.83
C LEU A 15 -1.13 17.18 3.13
N ARG A 16 -0.61 17.95 4.10
CA ARG A 16 -0.04 17.45 5.36
C ARG A 16 0.99 16.31 5.17
N GLY A 17 1.80 16.45 4.14
CA GLY A 17 2.69 15.39 3.67
C GLY A 17 2.76 15.44 2.15
N LYS A 18 3.69 14.69 1.57
CA LYS A 18 3.82 14.57 0.11
C LYS A 18 3.58 13.13 -0.36
N ILE A 19 3.67 12.18 0.55
CA ILE A 19 3.63 10.75 0.31
C ILE A 19 2.54 10.18 1.21
N SER A 20 1.77 9.25 0.66
CA SER A 20 0.85 8.40 1.40
C SER A 20 1.05 6.95 0.95
N ILE A 21 0.75 6.01 1.84
CA ILE A 21 0.65 4.58 1.53
C ILE A 21 -0.82 4.23 1.68
N THR A 22 -1.39 3.61 0.66
CA THR A 22 -2.78 3.16 0.64
C THR A 22 -2.85 1.72 0.17
N SER A 23 -3.85 0.97 0.64
CA SER A 23 -4.09 -0.39 0.17
C SER A 23 -4.38 -0.37 -1.34
N GLN A 24 -3.75 -1.28 -2.09
CA GLN A 24 -4.08 -1.53 -3.50
C GLN A 24 -5.41 -2.32 -3.64
N ALA A 25 -5.79 -3.08 -2.61
CA ALA A 25 -7.00 -3.89 -2.61
C ALA A 25 -8.16 -3.16 -1.90
N SER A 26 -9.38 -3.40 -2.39
CA SER A 26 -10.61 -2.92 -1.77
C SER A 26 -10.99 -3.79 -0.57
N LEU A 27 -10.95 -3.23 0.65
CA LEU A 27 -11.42 -3.90 1.87
C LEU A 27 -12.84 -3.44 2.21
N LYS A 28 -13.86 -4.19 1.77
CA LYS A 28 -15.28 -3.87 2.02
C LYS A 28 -15.97 -4.90 2.91
N SER A 29 -15.36 -6.06 3.12
CA SER A 29 -15.96 -7.17 3.83
C SER A 29 -14.96 -7.95 4.68
N LYS A 30 -15.50 -8.77 5.60
CA LYS A 30 -14.70 -9.75 6.36
C LYS A 30 -13.97 -10.74 5.45
N LYS A 31 -14.61 -11.12 4.33
CA LYS A 31 -14.00 -12.02 3.34
C LYS A 31 -12.76 -11.39 2.72
N ASP A 32 -12.82 -10.10 2.38
CA ASP A 32 -11.66 -9.38 1.82
C ASP A 32 -10.50 -9.35 2.82
N LEU A 33 -10.82 -9.09 4.09
CA LEU A 33 -9.81 -9.10 5.16
C LEU A 33 -9.18 -10.49 5.35
N SER A 34 -9.99 -11.57 5.30
CA SER A 34 -9.50 -12.94 5.42
C SER A 34 -8.60 -13.37 4.26
N LEU A 35 -8.71 -12.74 3.08
CA LEU A 35 -7.85 -13.02 1.93
C LEU A 35 -6.53 -12.24 2.00
N LEU A 36 -6.60 -10.96 2.39
CA LEU A 36 -5.44 -10.07 2.44
C LEU A 36 -4.62 -10.25 3.73
N TYR A 37 -5.23 -10.83 4.76
CA TYR A 37 -4.61 -11.08 6.05
C TYR A 37 -4.90 -12.51 6.52
N THR A 38 -4.89 -12.74 7.83
CA THR A 38 -5.16 -14.06 8.40
C THR A 38 -6.58 -14.51 8.08
N PRO A 39 -6.80 -15.74 7.58
CA PRO A 39 -5.80 -16.80 7.35
C PRO A 39 -5.14 -16.80 5.96
N GLY A 40 -5.70 -16.11 4.96
CA GLY A 40 -5.30 -16.20 3.55
C GLY A 40 -3.85 -15.83 3.25
N VAL A 41 -3.28 -14.86 3.97
CA VAL A 41 -1.87 -14.44 3.83
C VAL A 41 -0.86 -15.57 4.03
N ALA A 42 -1.25 -16.68 4.67
CA ALA A 42 -0.38 -17.83 4.85
C ALA A 42 0.03 -18.49 3.52
N GLU A 43 -0.83 -18.48 2.49
CA GLU A 43 -0.54 -19.16 1.23
C GLU A 43 0.59 -18.51 0.42
N PRO A 44 0.64 -17.18 0.18
CA PRO A 44 1.81 -16.57 -0.45
C PRO A 44 3.08 -16.76 0.40
N CYS A 45 2.98 -16.73 1.74
CA CYS A 45 4.13 -17.04 2.60
C CYS A 45 4.65 -18.48 2.40
N ARG A 46 3.76 -19.48 2.32
CA ARG A 46 4.15 -20.88 2.06
C ARG A 46 4.75 -21.04 0.65
N ALA A 47 4.20 -20.36 -0.35
CA ALA A 47 4.73 -20.37 -1.71
C ALA A 47 6.17 -19.82 -1.77
N ILE A 48 6.43 -18.68 -1.12
CA ILE A 48 7.76 -18.07 -1.04
C ILE A 48 8.73 -18.95 -0.24
N ALA A 49 8.27 -19.55 0.86
CA ALA A 49 9.09 -20.49 1.63
C ALA A 49 9.52 -21.71 0.81
N LYS A 50 8.65 -22.21 -0.08
CA LYS A 50 8.95 -23.31 -1.00
C LYS A 50 9.83 -22.88 -2.18
N ASN A 51 9.61 -21.69 -2.73
CA ASN A 51 10.39 -21.13 -3.83
C ASN A 51 10.65 -19.63 -3.58
N PRO A 52 11.85 -19.24 -3.11
CA PRO A 52 12.16 -17.84 -2.80
C PRO A 52 12.00 -16.88 -3.98
N GLN A 53 12.10 -17.35 -5.24
CA GLN A 53 11.92 -16.50 -6.42
C GLN A 53 10.47 -16.00 -6.58
N SER A 54 9.49 -16.71 -6.02
CA SER A 54 8.08 -16.30 -6.08
C SER A 54 7.75 -15.06 -5.24
N ILE A 55 8.73 -14.49 -4.52
CA ILE A 55 8.59 -13.18 -3.88
C ILE A 55 8.19 -12.10 -4.91
N TYR A 56 8.77 -12.14 -6.11
CA TYR A 56 8.50 -11.18 -7.17
C TYR A 56 7.11 -11.34 -7.81
N ASP A 57 6.43 -12.47 -7.58
CA ASP A 57 5.07 -12.70 -8.07
C ASP A 57 4.02 -12.16 -7.08
N TYR A 58 4.32 -12.16 -5.77
CA TYR A 58 3.33 -11.96 -4.71
C TYR A 58 3.57 -10.74 -3.83
N THR A 59 4.67 -10.00 -4.01
CA THR A 59 4.94 -8.76 -3.28
C THR A 59 5.27 -7.60 -4.19
N TRP A 60 5.09 -6.39 -3.66
CA TRP A 60 5.56 -5.13 -4.22
C TRP A 60 7.09 -5.00 -4.21
#